data_AF-A0AAJ2A7L3-F1
#
_entry.id   AF-A0AAJ2A7L3-F1
#
_cell.length_a   1.000
_cell.length_b   1.000
_cell.length_c   1.000
_cell.angle_alpha   90.00
_cell.angle_beta   90.00
_cell.angle_gamma   90.00
#
_symmetry.space_group_name_H-M   'P 1'
#
loop_
_entity.id
_entity.type
_entity.pdbx_description
1 polymer ?
#
loop_
_entity_poly.entity_id
_entity_poly.type
_entity_poly.pdbx_seq_one_letter_code
_entity_poly.pdbx_strand_id
1 'polypeptide(L)'
;MTTMSDSVTYDTRLRLMDEASRYRDQASRQAGAKQLVLWDCGRGHRWDKTLDIAQNVRCMNCATERRELETKRLQDIAQARGGALLSHRYVDAATPLSWRCAYGHVWDATPDAVSRHWCSECARTVFAAVR
;
A
#
# COMPACT_ATOMS: atom_id res chain seq x y z
N MET A 1 -11.77 11.40 8.18
CA MET A 1 -12.24 12.50 7.31
C MET A 1 -11.24 12.61 6.18
N THR A 2 -11.40 11.77 5.16
CA THR A 2 -10.60 11.86 3.93
C THR A 2 -10.94 13.20 3.31
N THR A 3 -9.97 14.11 3.22
CA THR A 3 -10.25 15.43 2.66
C THR A 3 -10.57 15.24 1.18
N MET A 4 -11.51 16.02 0.63
CA MET A 4 -11.85 15.94 -0.80
C MET A 4 -10.59 16.04 -1.69
N SER A 5 -9.56 16.74 -1.22
CA SER A 5 -8.21 16.85 -1.77
C SER A 5 -7.48 15.51 -1.97
N ASP A 6 -7.57 14.59 -1.02
CA ASP A 6 -6.86 13.30 -1.08
C ASP A 6 -7.48 12.36 -2.13
N SER A 7 -8.79 12.46 -2.35
CA SER A 7 -9.47 11.69 -3.41
C SER A 7 -9.18 12.25 -4.81
N VAL A 8 -9.08 13.58 -4.93
CA VAL A 8 -8.79 14.26 -6.20
C VAL A 8 -7.34 14.03 -6.62
N THR A 9 -6.39 14.03 -5.68
CA THR A 9 -4.97 13.73 -5.96
C THR A 9 -4.76 12.26 -6.32
N TYR A 10 -5.46 11.33 -5.67
CA TYR A 10 -5.46 9.91 -6.03
C TYR A 10 -6.00 9.66 -7.45
N ASP A 11 -7.16 10.26 -7.77
CA ASP A 11 -7.77 10.17 -9.09
C ASP A 11 -6.91 10.84 -10.18
N THR A 12 -6.24 11.95 -9.84
CA THR A 12 -5.28 12.61 -10.74
C THR A 12 -4.06 11.72 -11.00
N ARG A 13 -3.50 11.07 -9.98
CA ARG A 13 -2.36 10.15 -10.14
C ARG A 13 -2.70 8.98 -11.05
N LEU A 14 -3.86 8.35 -10.86
CA LEU A 14 -4.31 7.23 -11.68
C LEU A 14 -4.54 7.65 -13.13
N ARG A 15 -5.16 8.81 -13.36
CA ARG A 15 -5.35 9.38 -14.70
C ARG A 15 -4.01 9.66 -15.39
N LEU A 16 -3.05 10.25 -14.68
CA LEU A 16 -1.71 10.50 -15.21
C LEU A 16 -0.95 9.20 -15.53
N MET A 17 -1.16 8.14 -14.74
CA MET A 17 -0.58 6.83 -15.02
C MET A 17 -1.19 6.16 -16.26
N ASP A 18 -2.51 6.25 -16.44
CA ASP A 18 -3.21 5.75 -17.64
C ASP A 18 -2.81 6.55 -18.89
N GLU A 19 -2.76 7.87 -18.78
CA GLU A 19 -2.30 8.77 -19.84
C GLU A 19 -0.85 8.48 -20.24
N ALA A 20 0.04 8.31 -19.26
CA ALA A 20 1.42 7.89 -19.52
C ALA A 20 1.48 6.49 -20.17
N SER A 21 0.56 5.59 -19.86
CA SER A 21 0.45 4.28 -20.55
C SER A 21 0.06 4.46 -22.02
N ARG A 22 -0.99 5.24 -22.30
CA ARG A 22 -1.47 5.48 -23.67
C ARG A 22 -0.43 6.20 -24.53
N TYR A 23 0.26 7.19 -23.96
CA TYR A 23 1.34 7.88 -24.65
C TYR A 23 2.50 6.94 -24.99
N ARG A 24 2.87 6.03 -24.08
CA ARG A 24 3.90 5.00 -24.32
C ARG A 24 3.48 4.02 -25.43
N ASP A 25 2.22 3.59 -25.44
CA ASP A 25 1.68 2.72 -26.49
C ASP A 25 1.68 3.41 -27.86
N GLN A 26 1.39 4.72 -27.90
CA GLN A 26 1.46 5.54 -29.11
C GLN A 26 2.90 5.73 -29.60
N ALA A 27 3.83 6.04 -28.69
CA ALA A 27 5.25 6.22 -29.01
C ALA A 27 5.89 4.94 -29.57
N SER A 28 5.50 3.76 -29.08
CA SER A 28 5.95 2.46 -29.63
C SER A 28 5.48 2.19 -31.07
N ARG A 29 4.45 2.89 -31.56
CA ARG A 29 3.90 2.72 -32.92
C ARG A 29 4.50 3.70 -33.93
N GLN A 30 5.23 4.72 -33.49
CA GLN A 30 5.88 5.68 -34.38
C GLN A 30 7.24 5.15 -34.84
N ALA A 31 7.39 4.97 -36.15
CA ALA A 31 8.61 4.46 -36.78
C ALA A 31 9.79 5.42 -36.53
N GLY A 32 10.78 4.96 -35.76
CA GLY A 32 12.02 5.71 -35.49
C GLY A 32 12.41 5.83 -34.00
N ALA A 33 11.52 5.48 -33.06
CA ALA A 33 11.88 5.45 -31.65
C ALA A 33 12.72 4.17 -31.34
N LYS A 34 13.83 4.32 -30.60
CA LYS A 34 14.59 3.17 -30.05
C LYS A 34 13.59 2.17 -29.48
N GLN A 35 13.65 0.92 -29.95
CA GLN A 35 12.73 -0.13 -29.54
C GLN A 35 12.85 -0.34 -28.02
N LEU A 36 11.92 0.28 -27.28
CA LEU A 36 11.79 0.11 -25.85
C LEU A 36 11.28 -1.31 -25.62
N VAL A 37 12.14 -2.17 -25.06
CA VAL A 37 11.74 -3.51 -24.63
C VAL A 37 10.83 -3.34 -23.43
N LEU A 38 9.53 -3.53 -23.67
CA LEU A 38 8.49 -3.50 -22.65
C LEU A 38 8.35 -4.89 -22.03
N TRP A 39 8.47 -4.95 -20.70
CA TRP A 39 8.30 -6.17 -19.94
C TRP A 39 6.90 -6.24 -19.37
N ASP A 40 6.22 -7.37 -19.56
CA ASP A 40 4.89 -7.65 -19.03
C ASP A 40 5.02 -8.67 -17.89
N CYS A 41 4.53 -8.35 -16.69
CA CYS A 41 4.33 -9.40 -15.68
C CYS A 41 3.00 -10.09 -16.00
N GLY A 42 2.88 -11.41 -15.82
CA GLY A 42 1.62 -12.15 -16.08
C GLY A 42 0.35 -11.69 -15.32
N ARG A 43 0.39 -10.55 -14.61
CA ARG A 43 -0.75 -9.76 -14.12
C ARG A 43 -1.09 -8.54 -14.99
N GLY A 44 -0.48 -8.37 -16.17
CA GLY A 44 -0.76 -7.30 -17.13
C GLY A 44 -0.06 -5.96 -16.89
N HIS A 45 0.78 -5.82 -15.86
CA HIS A 45 1.58 -4.60 -15.70
C HIS A 45 2.76 -4.58 -16.67
N ARG A 46 2.93 -3.45 -17.36
CA ARG A 46 4.05 -3.20 -18.27
C ARG A 46 4.99 -2.11 -17.78
N TRP A 47 6.30 -2.28 -17.99
CA TRP A 47 7.31 -1.28 -17.65
C TRP A 47 8.54 -1.35 -18.56
N ASP A 48 9.26 -0.24 -18.65
CA ASP A 48 10.52 -0.11 -19.40
C ASP A 48 11.72 -0.42 -18.49
N LYS A 49 12.55 -1.41 -18.88
CA LYS A 49 13.84 -1.71 -18.24
C LYS A 49 14.78 -2.42 -19.22
N THR A 50 16.08 -2.33 -18.97
CA THR A 50 17.09 -3.14 -19.65
C THR A 50 16.95 -4.62 -19.26
N LEU A 51 17.37 -5.53 -20.15
CA LEU A 51 17.28 -6.98 -19.95
C LEU A 51 17.94 -7.44 -18.63
N ASP A 52 19.12 -6.88 -18.31
CA ASP A 52 19.88 -7.18 -17.08
C ASP A 52 19.10 -6.86 -15.80
N ILE A 53 18.41 -5.72 -15.78
CA ILE A 53 17.54 -5.34 -14.66
C ILE A 53 16.29 -6.22 -14.65
N ALA A 54 15.70 -6.54 -15.80
CA ALA A 54 14.49 -7.34 -15.89
C ALA A 54 14.68 -8.78 -15.38
N GLN A 55 15.87 -9.37 -15.56
CA GLN A 55 16.18 -10.73 -15.09
C GLN A 55 16.12 -10.89 -13.56
N ASN A 56 16.32 -9.81 -12.80
CA ASN A 56 16.34 -9.83 -11.33
C ASN A 56 15.23 -8.99 -10.67
N VAL A 57 14.32 -8.39 -11.46
CA VAL A 57 13.29 -7.48 -10.94
C VAL A 57 11.94 -8.16 -10.75
N ARG A 58 11.47 -8.13 -9.49
CA ARG A 58 10.06 -8.27 -9.17
C ARG A 58 9.33 -7.02 -9.67
N CYS A 59 8.33 -7.17 -10.55
CA CYS A 59 7.56 -6.06 -11.11
C CYS A 59 7.26 -4.98 -10.06
N MET A 60 7.68 -3.73 -10.32
CA MET A 60 7.58 -2.64 -9.34
C MET A 60 6.13 -2.21 -9.13
N ASN A 61 5.30 -2.19 -10.17
CA ASN A 61 3.86 -1.90 -10.06
C ASN A 61 3.17 -2.95 -9.20
N CYS A 62 3.46 -4.22 -9.45
CA CYS A 62 3.04 -5.34 -8.60
C CYS A 62 3.50 -5.21 -7.14
N ALA A 63 4.65 -4.61 -6.88
CA ALA A 63 5.15 -4.41 -5.53
C ALA A 63 4.42 -3.29 -4.80
N THR A 64 4.13 -2.21 -5.51
CA THR A 64 3.30 -1.11 -5.00
C THR A 64 1.88 -1.59 -4.71
N GLU A 65 1.24 -2.25 -5.67
CA GLU A 65 -0.11 -2.81 -5.54
C GLU A 65 -0.24 -3.74 -4.32
N ARG A 66 0.74 -4.63 -4.09
CA ARG A 66 0.74 -5.49 -2.91
C ARG A 66 0.82 -4.72 -1.59
N ARG A 67 1.59 -3.63 -1.54
CA ARG A 67 1.71 -2.81 -0.32
C ARG A 67 0.42 -2.03 -0.06
N GLU A 68 -0.24 -1.56 -1.12
CA GLU A 68 -1.54 -0.90 -1.03
C GLU A 68 -2.61 -1.88 -0.53
N LEU A 69 -2.64 -3.10 -1.08
CA LEU A 69 -3.55 -4.16 -0.62
C LEU A 69 -3.30 -4.55 0.84
N GLU A 70 -2.03 -4.69 1.25
CA GLU A 70 -1.72 -4.99 2.66
C GLU A 70 -2.10 -3.83 3.58
N THR A 71 -1.87 -2.58 3.17
CA THR A 71 -2.32 -1.40 3.93
C THR A 71 -3.83 -1.45 4.17
N LYS A 72 -4.61 -1.74 3.12
CA LYS A 72 -6.06 -1.88 3.22
C LYS A 72 -6.46 -2.99 4.18
N ARG A 73 -5.83 -4.17 4.06
CA ARG A 73 -6.08 -5.30 4.98
C ARG A 73 -5.82 -4.92 6.44
N LEU A 74 -4.77 -4.16 6.73
CA LEU A 74 -4.45 -3.70 8.08
C LEU A 74 -5.47 -2.67 8.60
N GLN A 75 -5.98 -1.79 7.72
CA GLN A 75 -7.09 -0.88 8.06
C GLN A 75 -8.35 -1.66 8.41
N ASP A 76 -8.69 -2.69 7.63
CA ASP A 76 -9.87 -3.54 7.86
C ASP A 76 -9.76 -4.27 9.22
N ILE A 77 -8.58 -4.79 9.57
CA ILE A 77 -8.32 -5.41 10.89
C ILE A 77 -8.53 -4.40 12.02
N ALA A 78 -8.04 -3.16 11.85
CA ALA A 78 -8.19 -2.14 12.85
C ALA A 78 -9.66 -1.77 13.06
N GLN A 79 -10.40 -1.59 11.97
CA GLN A 79 -11.82 -1.28 12.00
C GLN A 79 -12.64 -2.41 12.62
N ALA A 80 -12.34 -3.67 12.29
CA ALA A 80 -13.01 -4.84 12.87
C ALA A 80 -12.83 -4.93 14.40
N ARG A 81 -11.74 -4.37 14.93
CA ARG A 81 -11.46 -4.27 16.38
C ARG A 81 -11.92 -2.95 17.00
N GLY A 82 -12.74 -2.17 16.27
CA GLY A 82 -13.26 -0.87 16.71
C GLY A 82 -12.20 0.23 16.77
N GLY A 83 -11.02 0.01 16.22
CA GLY A 83 -9.93 0.97 16.18
C GLY A 83 -9.63 1.51 14.78
N ALA A 84 -8.45 2.10 14.62
CA ALA A 84 -7.97 2.66 13.37
C ALA A 84 -6.46 2.46 13.20
N LEU A 85 -6.03 2.22 11.96
CA LEU A 85 -4.64 2.38 11.56
C LEU A 85 -4.39 3.87 11.29
N LEU A 86 -3.39 4.45 11.94
CA LEU A 86 -3.03 5.87 11.82
C LEU A 86 -1.90 6.09 10.81
N SER A 87 -1.01 5.12 10.67
CA SER A 87 0.02 5.19 9.63
C SER A 87 -0.59 5.18 8.24
N HIS A 88 -0.04 6.01 7.36
CA HIS A 88 -0.55 6.18 6.01
C HIS A 88 -0.43 4.91 5.15
N ARG A 89 0.68 4.16 5.28
CA ARG A 89 0.94 2.98 4.45
C ARG A 89 1.82 1.94 5.12
N TYR A 90 1.60 0.69 4.74
CA TYR A 90 2.52 -0.40 4.99
C TYR A 90 3.76 -0.29 4.09
N VAL A 91 4.94 -0.45 4.69
CA VAL A 91 6.24 -0.41 3.99
C VAL A 91 6.81 -1.82 3.90
N ASP A 92 6.97 -2.45 5.05
CA ASP A 92 7.44 -3.83 5.24
C ASP A 92 6.99 -4.36 6.62
N ALA A 93 7.29 -5.63 6.88
CA ALA A 93 6.83 -6.32 8.09
C ALA A 93 7.57 -5.90 9.36
N ALA A 94 8.76 -5.31 9.23
CA ALA A 94 9.61 -4.90 10.34
C ALA A 94 9.30 -3.47 10.81
N THR A 95 8.77 -2.63 9.92
CA THR A 95 8.43 -1.24 10.20
C THR A 95 7.22 -1.16 11.11
N PRO A 96 7.35 -0.56 12.32
CA PRO A 96 6.20 -0.30 13.18
C PRO A 96 5.21 0.66 12.52
N LEU A 97 3.94 0.40 12.72
CA LEU A 97 2.85 1.29 12.32
C LEU A 97 2.17 1.83 13.58
N SER A 98 1.55 3.00 13.48
CA SER A 98 0.79 3.66 14.53
C SER A 98 -0.68 3.25 14.45
N TRP A 99 -1.25 2.89 15.59
CA TRP A 99 -2.61 2.36 15.73
C TRP A 99 -3.39 3.11 16.79
N ARG A 100 -4.71 3.04 16.72
CA ARG A 100 -5.62 3.53 17.74
C ARG A 100 -6.68 2.48 18.05
N CYS A 101 -7.02 2.25 19.31
CA CYS A 101 -8.12 1.35 19.68
C CYS A 101 -9.44 2.12 19.86
N ALA A 102 -10.53 1.39 20.10
CA ALA A 102 -11.86 1.95 20.34
C ALA A 102 -11.92 2.93 21.53
N TYR A 103 -11.05 2.74 22.53
CA TYR A 103 -10.97 3.59 23.72
C TYR A 103 -10.03 4.80 23.55
N GLY A 104 -9.45 4.99 22.35
CA GLY A 104 -8.62 6.14 22.02
C GLY A 104 -7.13 6.00 22.34
N HIS A 105 -6.68 4.90 22.96
CA HIS A 105 -5.25 4.65 23.18
C HIS A 105 -4.51 4.53 21.84
N VAL A 106 -3.33 5.13 21.77
CA VAL A 106 -2.47 5.15 20.58
C VAL A 106 -1.16 4.44 20.90
N TRP A 107 -0.72 3.57 20.01
CA TRP A 107 0.55 2.86 20.16
C TRP A 107 1.18 2.51 18.81
N ASP A 108 2.49 2.28 18.82
CA ASP A 108 3.24 1.79 17.67
C ASP A 108 3.50 0.29 17.82
N ALA A 109 3.23 -0.46 16.75
CA ALA A 109 3.46 -1.90 16.69
C ALA A 109 3.56 -2.39 15.25
N THR A 110 4.33 -3.46 15.04
CA THR A 110 4.40 -4.12 13.74
C THR A 110 3.08 -4.83 13.41
N PRO A 111 2.78 -5.08 12.12
CA PRO A 111 1.59 -5.82 11.72
C PRO A 111 1.44 -7.20 12.39
N ASP A 112 2.54 -7.96 12.53
CA ASP A 112 2.52 -9.24 13.23
C ASP A 112 2.20 -9.07 14.71
N ALA A 113 2.83 -8.10 15.39
CA ALA A 113 2.57 -7.83 16.80
C ALA A 113 1.10 -7.48 17.03
N VAL A 114 0.54 -6.61 16.19
CA VAL A 114 -0.87 -6.22 16.26
C VAL A 114 -1.81 -7.39 16.02
N SER A 115 -1.47 -8.31 15.12
CA SER A 115 -2.29 -9.51 14.88
C SER A 115 -2.47 -10.35 16.16
N ARG A 116 -1.40 -10.45 16.97
CA ARG A 116 -1.34 -11.24 18.22
C ARG A 116 -1.88 -10.48 19.43
N HIS A 117 -1.51 -9.21 19.56
CA HIS A 117 -1.82 -8.36 20.72
C HIS A 117 -2.31 -7.00 20.23
N TRP A 118 -3.52 -6.61 20.65
CA TRP A 118 -4.14 -5.38 20.18
C TRP A 118 -3.62 -4.15 20.94
N CYS A 119 -4.29 -3.78 22.03
CA CYS A 119 -3.94 -2.62 22.83
C CYS A 119 -3.54 -3.08 24.23
N SER A 120 -2.28 -2.83 24.61
CA SER A 120 -1.76 -3.21 25.93
C SER A 120 -2.47 -2.47 27.07
N GLU A 121 -2.89 -1.24 26.84
CA GLU A 121 -3.68 -0.47 27.81
C GLU A 121 -5.04 -1.09 28.04
N CYS A 122 -5.76 -1.43 26.97
CA CYS A 122 -7.05 -2.14 27.08
C CYS A 122 -6.88 -3.51 27.74
N ALA A 123 -5.81 -4.24 27.42
CA ALA A 123 -5.53 -5.51 28.07
C ALA A 123 -5.34 -5.32 29.58
N ARG A 124 -4.71 -4.23 30.04
CA ARG A 124 -4.58 -3.94 31.48
C ARG A 124 -5.90 -3.48 32.12
N THR A 125 -6.66 -2.60 31.47
CA THR A 125 -7.87 -2.00 32.06
C THR A 125 -9.06 -2.95 32.13
N VAL A 126 -9.22 -3.85 31.15
CA VAL A 126 -10.30 -4.85 31.17
C VAL A 126 -10.18 -5.81 32.36
N PHE A 127 -8.96 -6.12 32.83
CA PHE A 127 -8.78 -6.95 34.03
C PHE A 127 -8.85 -6.18 35.35
N ALA A 128 -8.68 -4.85 35.34
CA ALA A 128 -8.79 -4.04 36.55
C ALA A 128 -10.25 -3.85 37.03
N ALA A 129 -11.23 -3.94 36.11
CA ALA A 129 -12.65 -3.76 36.41
C ALA A 129 -13.36 -5.02 36.95
N VAL A 130 -12.67 -6.16 37.04
CA VAL A 130 -13.22 -7.46 37.49
C VAL A 130 -12.59 -7.90 38.83
N ARG A 131 -11.86 -7.02 39.52
CA ARG A 131 -11.22 -7.31 40.81
C ARG A 131 -11.90 -6.56 41.95
#